data_AF-A0A1H3DXW5-F1
#
_entry.id   AF-A0A1H3DXW5-F1
#
_cell.length_a   1.000
_cell.length_b   1.000
_cell.length_c   1.000
_cell.angle_alpha   90.00
_cell.angle_beta   90.00
_cell.angle_gamma   90.00
#
_symmetry.space_group_name_H-M   'P 1'
#
loop_
_entity.id
_entity.type
_entity.pdbx_description
1 polymer ?
#
loop_
_entity_poly.entity_id
_entity_poly.type
_entity_poly.pdbx_seq_one_letter_code
_entity_poly.pdbx_strand_id
1 'polypeptide(L)'
;MLKPETELSINRLSDALRTSFEWIVKRDREVAIGDIAEAWAELTASALQDVQLMAPPIVDHTEPFLPFIETHKIRTDLFRVALSGMRGGPRLDLIFQVWFDTEDASGGFGVPLIMQKIPSAGLMPDLVWNDLREAAKKLNAATPSGRIVLFGDGSDFDWGETRISRFNPIMVMNAHTFASIQASPHPVSGRLHYHFCDDLASGWIGDPALSGRENSPVLDEILSNFHVGHVLRISIFKQGK
;
A
#
# COMPACT_ATOMS: atom_id res chain seq x y z
N MET A 1 18.61 5.34 16.52
CA MET A 1 19.17 5.45 15.15
C MET A 1 19.28 4.05 14.58
N LEU A 2 18.41 3.71 13.64
CA LEU A 2 18.42 2.42 12.95
C LEU A 2 19.51 2.44 11.87
N LYS A 3 20.22 1.33 11.68
CA LYS A 3 21.23 1.19 10.62
C LYS A 3 20.52 1.26 9.26
N PRO A 4 21.06 2.01 8.28
CA PRO A 4 20.59 1.92 6.91
C PRO A 4 20.90 0.50 6.40
N GLU A 5 19.87 -0.24 6.02
CA GLU A 5 20.05 -1.46 5.24
C GLU A 5 20.62 -1.04 3.88
N THR A 6 21.76 -1.63 3.54
CA THR A 6 22.67 -1.36 2.41
C THR A 6 21.99 -1.06 1.07
N GLU A 7 22.61 -0.14 0.31
CA GLU A 7 22.33 0.24 -1.09
C GLU A 7 21.82 -0.93 -1.94
N LEU A 8 20.49 -1.08 -2.04
CA LEU A 8 19.86 -1.85 -3.10
C LEU A 8 19.62 -0.88 -4.25
N SER A 9 20.20 -1.14 -5.42
CA SER A 9 19.88 -0.43 -6.65
C SER A 9 18.47 -0.81 -7.11
N ILE A 10 17.47 -0.23 -6.46
CA ILE A 10 16.09 -0.39 -6.85
C ILE A 10 15.85 0.52 -8.05
N ASN A 11 15.73 -0.07 -9.24
CA ASN A 11 15.50 0.70 -10.47
C ASN A 11 14.00 0.82 -10.83
N ARG A 12 13.11 0.25 -10.00
CA ARG A 12 11.67 0.15 -10.23
C ARG A 12 10.89 0.39 -8.95
N LEU A 13 9.77 1.12 -9.04
CA LEU A 13 8.89 1.38 -7.90
C LEU A 13 8.32 0.09 -7.29
N SER A 14 7.96 -0.91 -8.10
CA SER A 14 7.43 -2.20 -7.61
C SER A 14 8.46 -2.98 -6.79
N ASP A 15 9.74 -2.94 -7.15
CA ASP A 15 10.82 -3.58 -6.40
C ASP A 15 10.99 -2.93 -5.02
N ALA A 16 10.91 -1.60 -4.91
CA ALA A 16 10.96 -0.90 -3.62
C ALA A 16 9.80 -1.30 -2.71
N LEU A 17 8.60 -1.35 -3.28
CA LEU A 17 7.39 -1.77 -2.56
C LEU A 17 7.54 -3.22 -2.08
N ARG A 18 7.98 -4.14 -2.93
CA ARG A 18 8.20 -5.55 -2.56
C ARG A 18 9.23 -5.67 -1.44
N THR A 19 10.41 -5.04 -1.60
CA THR A 19 11.47 -5.06 -0.58
C THR A 19 10.98 -4.51 0.75
N SER A 20 10.22 -3.40 0.76
CA SER A 20 9.66 -2.85 2.00
C SER A 20 8.67 -3.79 2.69
N PHE A 21 7.87 -4.56 1.94
CA PHE A 21 6.99 -5.60 2.49
C PHE A 21 7.75 -6.80 3.06
N GLU A 22 8.85 -7.21 2.43
CA GLU A 22 9.70 -8.27 2.95
C GLU A 22 10.42 -7.84 4.24
N TRP A 23 10.92 -6.61 4.27
CA TRP A 23 11.57 -6.02 5.45
C TRP A 23 10.61 -5.86 6.63
N ILE A 24 9.39 -5.38 6.40
CA ILE A 24 8.43 -5.19 7.51
C ILE A 24 8.09 -6.52 8.18
N VAL A 25 7.88 -7.58 7.39
CA VAL A 25 7.61 -8.94 7.91
C VAL A 25 8.79 -9.46 8.71
N LYS A 26 10.02 -9.28 8.20
CA LYS A 26 11.23 -9.72 8.89
C LYS A 26 11.39 -8.98 10.22
N ARG A 27 11.25 -7.65 10.22
CA ARG A 27 11.38 -6.81 11.42
C ARG A 27 10.32 -7.14 12.45
N ASP A 28 9.07 -7.35 12.02
CA ASP A 28 7.97 -7.66 12.94
C ASP A 28 8.17 -8.99 13.68
N ARG A 29 8.83 -9.97 13.03
CA ARG A 29 9.20 -11.24 13.66
C ARG A 29 10.32 -11.11 14.67
N GLU A 30 11.23 -10.15 14.48
CA GLU A 30 12.34 -9.88 15.40
C GLU A 30 11.87 -9.04 16.60
N VAL A 31 11.10 -7.99 16.33
CA VAL A 31 10.54 -7.07 17.31
C VAL A 31 9.13 -6.67 16.87
N ALA A 32 8.14 -7.01 17.67
CA ALA A 32 6.74 -6.71 17.36
C ALA A 32 6.53 -5.21 17.12
N ILE A 33 6.00 -4.88 15.95
CA ILE A 33 5.72 -3.52 15.49
C ILE A 33 4.31 -3.11 15.93
N GLY A 34 4.17 -1.96 16.58
CA GLY A 34 2.86 -1.44 16.99
C GLY A 34 2.02 -0.95 15.81
N ASP A 35 2.53 0.03 15.06
CA ASP A 35 1.89 0.59 13.88
C ASP A 35 2.58 0.06 12.61
N ILE A 36 2.01 -0.99 12.01
CA ILE A 36 2.59 -1.63 10.84
C ILE A 36 2.52 -0.76 9.59
N ALA A 37 1.53 0.14 9.51
CA ALA A 37 1.36 1.01 8.36
C ALA A 37 2.39 2.15 8.37
N GLU A 38 2.61 2.77 9.53
CA GLU A 38 3.69 3.76 9.72
C GLU A 38 5.05 3.14 9.39
N ALA A 39 5.35 1.98 9.98
CA ALA A 39 6.64 1.31 9.79
C ALA A 39 6.84 0.83 8.34
N TRP A 40 5.80 0.32 7.67
CA TRP A 40 5.90 -0.02 6.24
C TRP A 40 6.13 1.23 5.40
N ALA A 41 5.41 2.33 5.67
CA ALA A 41 5.57 3.57 4.93
C ALA A 41 6.97 4.19 5.11
N GLU A 42 7.54 4.14 6.32
CA GLU A 42 8.92 4.56 6.58
C GLU A 42 9.94 3.71 5.81
N LEU A 43 9.73 2.39 5.78
CA LEU A 43 10.58 1.47 5.01
C LEU A 43 10.49 1.71 3.52
N THR A 44 9.29 1.91 2.97
CA THR A 44 9.10 2.27 1.57
C THR A 44 9.76 3.60 1.26
N ALA A 45 9.60 4.62 2.12
CA ALA A 45 10.23 5.92 1.93
C ALA A 45 11.77 5.81 1.92
N SER A 46 12.34 5.00 2.82
CA SER A 46 13.78 4.74 2.87
C SER A 46 14.27 3.94 1.67
N ALA A 47 13.53 2.93 1.21
CA ALA A 47 13.88 2.14 0.02
C ALA A 47 13.88 2.97 -1.27
N LEU A 48 13.17 4.10 -1.28
CA LEU A 48 13.06 5.02 -2.41
C LEU A 48 14.02 6.22 -2.34
N GLN A 49 14.76 6.40 -1.24
CA GLN A 49 15.51 7.62 -0.94
C GLN A 49 16.60 7.97 -1.98
N ASP A 50 17.07 7.00 -2.76
CA ASP A 50 18.12 7.18 -3.79
C ASP A 50 17.78 6.51 -5.13
N VAL A 51 16.49 6.23 -5.38
CA VAL A 51 16.06 5.55 -6.60
C VAL A 51 16.02 6.53 -7.78
N GLN A 52 16.81 6.23 -8.81
CA GLN A 52 16.73 6.87 -10.13
C GLN A 52 15.82 6.03 -11.03
N LEU A 53 14.68 6.61 -11.43
CA LEU A 53 13.79 5.95 -12.37
C LEU A 53 14.28 6.22 -13.80
N MET A 54 14.78 5.16 -14.43
CA MET A 54 15.25 5.16 -15.83
C MET A 54 14.21 4.60 -16.81
N ALA A 55 13.04 4.17 -16.31
CA ALA A 55 11.91 3.71 -17.13
C ALA A 55 10.57 4.18 -16.53
N PRO A 56 9.53 4.41 -17.38
CA PRO A 56 8.21 4.78 -16.90
C PRO A 56 7.72 3.82 -15.83
N PRO A 57 7.02 4.31 -14.79
CA PRO A 57 6.40 3.48 -13.77
C PRO A 57 5.23 2.63 -14.30
N ILE A 58 5.04 2.56 -15.63
CA ILE A 58 3.98 1.79 -16.26
C ILE A 58 4.49 0.39 -16.58
N VAL A 59 3.81 -0.59 -15.98
CA VAL A 59 3.49 -1.96 -16.39
C VAL A 59 4.62 -2.76 -17.05
N ASP A 60 4.83 -3.98 -16.55
CA ASP A 60 5.55 -5.10 -17.16
C ASP A 60 5.22 -5.38 -18.64
N HIS A 61 5.52 -4.44 -19.52
CA HIS A 61 5.78 -4.71 -20.91
C HIS A 61 7.29 -4.68 -21.09
N THR A 62 7.81 -5.69 -21.78
CA THR A 62 9.21 -5.78 -22.19
C THR A 62 9.68 -4.57 -23.02
N GLU A 63 8.75 -3.68 -23.41
CA GLU A 63 9.00 -2.43 -24.10
C GLU A 63 8.26 -1.28 -23.37
N PRO A 64 8.98 -0.23 -22.93
CA PRO A 64 8.33 0.96 -22.39
C PRO A 64 7.56 1.68 -23.51
N PHE A 65 6.27 1.96 -23.31
CA PHE A 65 5.44 2.66 -24.31
C PHE A 65 5.94 4.09 -24.61
N LEU A 66 6.74 4.65 -23.71
CA LEU A 66 7.45 5.91 -23.89
C LEU A 66 8.89 5.74 -23.39
N PRO A 67 9.93 5.98 -24.21
CA PRO A 67 11.28 6.04 -23.67
C PRO A 67 11.32 7.22 -22.70
N PHE A 68 11.63 6.99 -21.43
CA PHE A 68 12.14 8.09 -20.62
C PHE A 68 13.43 8.55 -21.26
N ILE A 69 13.38 9.72 -21.89
CA ILE A 69 14.54 10.36 -22.51
C ILE A 69 15.47 10.87 -21.40
N GLU A 70 14.94 11.09 -20.19
CA GLU A 70 15.65 11.71 -19.08
C GLU A 70 15.51 10.94 -17.74
N THR A 71 16.48 11.18 -16.85
CA THR A 71 16.51 10.62 -15.49
C THR A 71 15.50 11.33 -14.57
N HIS A 72 14.71 10.56 -13.85
CA HIS A 72 13.73 11.07 -12.88
C HIS A 72 14.16 10.78 -11.45
N LYS A 73 13.88 11.73 -10.55
CA LYS A 73 14.12 11.61 -9.11
C LYS A 73 12.81 11.32 -8.38
N ILE A 74 12.93 10.57 -7.28
CA ILE A 74 11.84 10.31 -6.36
C ILE A 74 12.01 11.19 -5.12
N ARG A 75 10.90 11.77 -4.65
CA ARG A 75 10.77 12.36 -3.31
C ARG A 75 9.66 11.65 -2.56
N THR A 76 9.91 11.34 -1.29
CA THR A 76 8.94 10.70 -0.42
C THR A 76 8.57 11.63 0.72
N ASP A 77 7.28 11.79 0.96
CA ASP A 77 6.73 12.58 2.06
C ASP A 77 5.79 11.69 2.87
N LEU A 78 6.07 11.51 4.17
CA LEU A 78 5.22 10.79 5.10
C LEU A 78 4.67 11.76 6.14
N PHE A 79 3.34 11.89 6.22
CA PHE A 79 2.69 12.84 7.13
C PHE A 79 1.33 12.35 7.61
N ARG A 80 0.83 12.95 8.71
CA ARG A 80 -0.50 12.68 9.27
C ARG A 80 -1.49 13.75 8.84
N VAL A 81 -2.76 13.39 8.67
CA VAL A 81 -3.83 14.33 8.33
C VAL A 81 -4.58 14.77 9.59
N ALA A 82 -4.30 16.01 10.04
CA ALA A 82 -4.79 16.53 11.32
C ALA A 82 -6.33 16.65 11.44
N LEU A 83 -7.05 16.75 10.32
CA LEU A 83 -8.51 16.93 10.27
C LEU A 83 -9.27 15.67 9.80
N SER A 84 -8.66 14.49 9.93
CA SER A 84 -9.31 13.25 9.49
C SER A 84 -10.28 12.67 10.53
N GLY A 85 -11.36 12.05 10.04
CA GLY A 85 -12.34 11.31 10.84
C GLY A 85 -13.25 12.19 11.69
N MET A 86 -13.48 13.44 11.28
CA MET A 86 -14.40 14.38 11.91
C MET A 86 -15.82 13.82 12.10
N ARG A 87 -16.22 12.81 11.32
CA ARG A 87 -17.53 12.12 11.42
C ARG A 87 -17.51 10.81 12.21
N GLY A 88 -16.40 10.48 12.88
CA GLY A 88 -16.28 9.31 13.76
C GLY A 88 -16.37 7.96 13.05
N GLY A 89 -15.83 7.86 11.83
CA GLY A 89 -15.82 6.59 11.09
C GLY A 89 -14.60 5.71 11.37
N PRO A 90 -14.43 4.59 10.65
CA PRO A 90 -13.41 3.60 10.95
C PRO A 90 -12.00 4.13 10.65
N ARG A 91 -10.99 3.42 11.17
CA ARG A 91 -9.58 3.70 10.89
C ARG A 91 -9.26 3.33 9.43
N LEU A 92 -8.55 4.22 8.76
CA LEU A 92 -7.88 3.99 7.49
C LEU A 92 -6.39 4.19 7.74
N ASP A 93 -5.59 3.12 7.64
CA ASP A 93 -4.22 3.15 8.15
C ASP A 93 -3.29 4.04 7.33
N LEU A 94 -3.40 3.97 6.01
CA LEU A 94 -2.54 4.69 5.10
C LEU A 94 -3.29 5.10 3.83
N ILE A 95 -3.02 6.30 3.32
CA ILE A 95 -3.27 6.64 1.92
C ILE A 95 -1.94 6.66 1.19
N PHE A 96 -1.77 5.74 0.24
CA PHE A 96 -0.62 5.72 -0.66
C PHE A 96 -0.90 6.62 -1.86
N GLN A 97 -0.09 7.64 -2.10
CA GLN A 97 -0.23 8.59 -3.20
C GLN A 97 1.00 8.57 -4.09
N VAL A 98 0.80 8.57 -5.41
CA VAL A 98 1.88 8.72 -6.39
C VAL A 98 1.57 9.90 -7.29
N TRP A 99 2.53 10.81 -7.43
CA TRP A 99 2.49 11.95 -8.34
C TRP A 99 3.53 11.78 -9.42
N PHE A 100 3.11 11.99 -10.66
CA PHE A 100 4.00 12.08 -11.81
C PHE A 100 4.02 13.53 -12.30
N ASP A 101 5.21 14.10 -12.31
CA ASP A 101 5.52 15.36 -12.97
C ASP A 101 6.71 15.17 -13.91
N THR A 102 6.46 14.42 -14.97
CA THR A 102 7.45 14.06 -16.00
C THR A 102 7.19 14.82 -17.30
N GLU A 103 8.02 14.61 -18.32
CA GLU A 103 7.91 15.32 -19.60
C GLU A 103 6.60 15.00 -20.35
N ASP A 104 6.21 13.73 -20.33
CA ASP A 104 5.07 13.21 -21.10
C ASP A 104 3.82 12.96 -20.25
N ALA A 105 3.94 13.00 -18.92
CA ALA A 105 2.85 12.68 -18.01
C ALA A 105 2.81 13.62 -16.81
N SER A 106 1.66 14.27 -16.63
CA SER A 106 1.33 15.03 -15.43
C SER A 106 0.06 14.47 -14.85
N GLY A 107 0.13 13.93 -13.64
CA GLY A 107 -1.02 13.31 -12.98
C GLY A 107 -0.64 12.61 -11.68
N GLY A 108 -1.51 11.74 -11.22
CA GLY A 108 -1.25 10.93 -10.04
C GLY A 108 -2.43 10.05 -9.70
N PHE A 109 -2.26 9.21 -8.68
CA PHE A 109 -3.30 8.36 -8.15
C PHE A 109 -3.12 8.15 -6.64
N GLY A 110 -4.19 7.74 -5.98
CA GLY A 110 -4.17 7.34 -4.58
C GLY A 110 -4.78 5.96 -4.36
N VAL A 111 -4.29 5.24 -3.37
CA VAL A 111 -4.78 3.94 -2.93
C VAL A 111 -4.94 3.96 -1.41
N PRO A 112 -6.16 3.96 -0.89
CA PRO A 112 -6.42 3.78 0.54
C PRO A 112 -6.12 2.34 0.97
N LEU A 113 -5.35 2.18 2.05
CA LEU A 113 -4.97 0.89 2.61
C LEU A 113 -5.44 0.79 4.06
N ILE A 114 -6.16 -0.29 4.36
CA ILE A 114 -6.38 -0.77 5.73
C ILE A 114 -5.40 -1.93 5.93
N MET A 115 -4.55 -1.85 6.95
CA MET A 115 -3.44 -2.76 7.18
C MET A 115 -3.60 -3.44 8.54
N GLN A 116 -3.87 -4.75 8.54
CA GLN A 116 -4.19 -5.49 9.74
C GLN A 116 -3.25 -6.67 9.96
N LYS A 117 -2.80 -6.85 11.21
CA LYS A 117 -2.15 -8.10 11.66
C LYS A 117 -3.19 -9.13 12.07
N ILE A 118 -3.00 -10.37 11.65
CA ILE A 118 -3.88 -11.50 11.96
C ILE A 118 -3.09 -12.57 12.74
N PRO A 119 -3.71 -13.16 13.78
CA PRO A 119 -3.17 -14.30 14.49
C PRO A 119 -2.86 -15.52 13.62
N SER A 120 -1.74 -16.17 13.92
CA SER A 120 -1.14 -17.34 13.26
C SER A 120 -1.91 -18.63 13.39
N ALA A 121 -2.87 -18.66 14.31
CA ALA A 121 -3.86 -19.72 14.42
C ALA A 121 -4.94 -19.69 13.32
N GLY A 122 -4.86 -18.78 12.32
CA GLY A 122 -5.68 -18.82 11.11
C GLY A 122 -7.13 -18.34 11.25
N LEU A 123 -7.57 -17.98 12.46
CA LEU A 123 -8.91 -17.44 12.72
C LEU A 123 -8.82 -15.99 13.17
N MET A 124 -9.29 -15.08 12.31
CA MET A 124 -9.52 -13.69 12.68
C MET A 124 -10.64 -13.65 13.74
N PRO A 125 -10.45 -12.96 14.89
CA PRO A 125 -11.52 -12.80 15.87
C PRO A 125 -12.76 -12.15 15.25
N ASP A 126 -13.96 -12.62 15.58
CA ASP A 126 -15.22 -12.15 14.98
C ASP A 126 -15.40 -10.63 15.07
N LEU A 127 -14.97 -10.03 16.18
CA LEU A 127 -15.01 -8.57 16.37
C LEU A 127 -14.12 -7.86 15.33
N VAL A 128 -12.87 -8.31 15.19
CA VAL A 128 -11.91 -7.76 14.23
C VAL A 128 -12.42 -7.96 12.80
N TRP A 129 -12.99 -9.13 12.51
CA TRP A 129 -13.59 -9.43 11.21
C TRP A 129 -14.76 -8.51 10.88
N ASN A 130 -15.71 -8.35 11.80
CA ASN A 130 -16.88 -7.50 11.60
C ASN A 130 -16.47 -6.03 11.45
N ASP A 131 -15.55 -5.54 12.27
CA ASP A 131 -15.05 -4.17 12.20
C ASP A 131 -14.36 -3.88 10.85
N LEU A 132 -13.47 -4.77 10.41
CA LEU A 132 -12.82 -4.64 9.10
C LEU A 132 -13.80 -4.76 7.94
N ARG A 133 -14.82 -5.61 8.06
CA ARG A 133 -15.84 -5.77 7.02
C ARG A 133 -16.69 -4.51 6.89
N GLU A 134 -17.09 -3.90 8.01
CA GLU A 134 -17.80 -2.62 7.99
C GLU A 134 -16.92 -1.48 7.49
N ALA A 135 -15.63 -1.47 7.85
CA ALA A 135 -14.66 -0.53 7.29
C ALA A 135 -14.50 -0.70 5.78
N ALA A 136 -14.41 -1.94 5.30
CA ALA A 136 -14.32 -2.26 3.88
C ALA A 136 -15.59 -1.86 3.11
N LYS A 137 -16.80 -2.06 3.67
CA LYS A 137 -18.05 -1.60 3.06
C LYS A 137 -18.08 -0.09 2.91
N LYS A 138 -17.73 0.65 3.97
CA LYS A 138 -17.65 2.11 3.94
C LYS A 138 -16.60 2.58 2.94
N LEU A 139 -15.43 1.92 2.90
CA LEU A 139 -14.34 2.31 2.02
C LEU A 139 -14.71 2.06 0.55
N ASN A 140 -15.34 0.93 0.26
CA ASN A 140 -15.84 0.60 -1.07
C ASN A 140 -16.93 1.56 -1.57
N ALA A 141 -17.75 2.12 -0.66
CA ALA A 141 -18.72 3.13 -1.02
C ALA A 141 -18.06 4.47 -1.41
N ALA A 142 -16.91 4.79 -0.80
CA ALA A 142 -16.15 6.00 -1.10
C ALA A 142 -15.26 5.85 -2.36
N THR A 143 -14.63 4.70 -2.56
CA THR A 143 -13.74 4.46 -3.71
C THR A 143 -13.58 2.96 -4.02
N PRO A 144 -13.50 2.57 -5.31
CA PRO A 144 -13.17 1.19 -5.70
C PRO A 144 -11.69 0.85 -5.48
N SER A 145 -10.83 1.84 -5.21
CA SER A 145 -9.38 1.67 -5.07
C SER A 145 -8.95 1.21 -3.67
N GLY A 146 -9.87 1.10 -2.70
CA GLY A 146 -9.57 0.64 -1.35
C GLY A 146 -9.01 -0.79 -1.31
N ARG A 147 -7.97 -1.02 -0.51
CA ARG A 147 -7.35 -2.33 -0.30
C ARG A 147 -7.23 -2.68 1.17
N ILE A 148 -7.45 -3.95 1.49
CA ILE A 148 -7.22 -4.54 2.80
C ILE A 148 -5.95 -5.39 2.70
N VAL A 149 -4.92 -5.04 3.46
CA VAL A 149 -3.64 -5.73 3.53
C VAL A 149 -3.57 -6.46 4.86
N LEU A 150 -3.41 -7.76 4.81
CA LEU A 150 -3.40 -8.64 5.97
C LEU A 150 -1.98 -9.19 6.17
N PHE A 151 -1.47 -9.08 7.39
CA PHE A 151 -0.16 -9.58 7.80
C PHE A 151 -0.33 -10.74 8.78
N GLY A 152 0.25 -11.89 8.47
CA GLY A 152 0.26 -13.04 9.37
C GLY A 152 1.33 -12.92 10.44
N ASP A 153 0.97 -13.10 11.71
CA ASP A 153 1.87 -12.94 12.86
C ASP A 153 2.72 -14.19 13.20
N GLY A 154 3.33 -14.90 12.24
CA GLY A 154 4.13 -16.06 12.63
C GLY A 154 4.93 -16.79 11.57
N SER A 155 5.76 -17.73 12.06
CA SER A 155 6.45 -18.77 11.28
C SER A 155 5.51 -19.88 10.79
N ASP A 156 4.39 -20.08 11.48
CA ASP A 156 3.43 -21.17 11.27
C ASP A 156 2.09 -20.67 10.74
N PHE A 157 2.08 -19.47 10.17
CA PHE A 157 0.89 -18.89 9.56
C PHE A 157 0.51 -19.71 8.31
N ASP A 158 -0.38 -20.69 8.51
CA ASP A 158 -0.82 -21.59 7.46
C ASP A 158 -2.18 -21.17 6.92
N TRP A 159 -2.13 -20.70 5.69
CA TRP A 159 -3.28 -20.39 4.88
C TRP A 159 -3.94 -21.66 4.24
N GLY A 160 -3.60 -22.88 4.66
CA GLY A 160 -4.27 -24.10 4.22
C GLY A 160 -3.70 -24.73 2.92
N GLU A 161 -3.32 -26.00 3.09
CA GLU A 161 -2.95 -27.11 2.17
C GLU A 161 -1.92 -26.94 1.05
N THR A 162 -1.50 -25.75 0.66
CA THR A 162 -0.32 -25.64 -0.22
C THR A 162 0.91 -25.29 0.61
N ARG A 163 2.01 -26.06 0.44
CA ARG A 163 3.37 -25.78 0.96
C ARG A 163 3.92 -24.36 0.62
N ILE A 164 3.11 -23.54 -0.03
CA ILE A 164 3.32 -22.15 -0.46
C ILE A 164 2.94 -21.17 0.68
N SER A 165 2.16 -21.59 1.68
CA SER A 165 1.69 -20.74 2.80
C SER A 165 2.81 -20.27 3.75
N ARG A 166 3.84 -21.11 3.97
CA ARG A 166 5.04 -20.72 4.76
C ARG A 166 5.84 -19.56 4.14
N PHE A 167 5.61 -19.24 2.87
CA PHE A 167 6.37 -18.24 2.12
C PHE A 167 5.61 -16.92 1.88
N ASN A 168 4.32 -16.82 2.23
CA ASN A 168 3.51 -15.64 1.91
C ASN A 168 2.73 -15.11 3.13
N PRO A 169 3.40 -14.39 4.05
CA PRO A 169 2.79 -13.84 5.26
C PRO A 169 1.94 -12.60 4.99
N ILE A 170 1.83 -12.14 3.74
CA ILE A 170 1.04 -10.95 3.37
C ILE A 170 0.01 -11.33 2.32
N MET A 171 -1.22 -10.93 2.57
CA MET A 171 -2.34 -11.07 1.65
C MET A 171 -3.00 -9.73 1.38
N VAL A 172 -3.39 -9.49 0.14
CA VAL A 172 -4.06 -8.25 -0.23
C VAL A 172 -5.39 -8.55 -0.90
N MET A 173 -6.44 -7.86 -0.47
CA MET A 173 -7.79 -7.97 -1.01
C MET A 173 -8.31 -6.59 -1.38
N ASN A 174 -9.15 -6.51 -2.40
CA ASN A 174 -9.92 -5.28 -2.63
C ASN A 174 -11.05 -5.16 -1.58
N ALA A 175 -11.43 -3.93 -1.24
CA ALA A 175 -12.43 -3.66 -0.22
C ALA A 175 -13.80 -4.27 -0.58
N HIS A 176 -14.17 -4.26 -1.86
CA HIS A 176 -15.40 -4.89 -2.38
C HIS A 176 -15.49 -6.38 -2.06
N THR A 177 -14.45 -7.14 -2.40
CA THR A 177 -14.33 -8.58 -2.16
C THR A 177 -14.36 -8.83 -0.67
N PHE A 178 -13.56 -8.10 0.12
CA PHE A 178 -13.56 -8.27 1.57
C PHE A 178 -14.94 -8.02 2.20
N ALA A 179 -15.65 -6.97 1.78
CA ALA A 179 -16.98 -6.63 2.25
C ALA A 179 -18.06 -7.69 1.96
N SER A 180 -17.91 -8.40 0.83
CA SER A 180 -18.91 -9.36 0.32
C SER A 180 -18.78 -10.77 0.90
N ILE A 181 -17.62 -11.12 1.49
CA ILE A 181 -17.43 -12.43 2.11
C ILE A 181 -18.27 -12.51 3.41
N GLN A 182 -18.98 -13.62 3.59
CA GLN A 182 -19.85 -13.84 4.75
C GLN A 182 -19.12 -14.47 5.95
N ALA A 183 -18.13 -15.33 5.69
CA ALA A 183 -17.25 -15.92 6.69
C ALA A 183 -15.89 -15.20 6.74
N SER A 184 -15.09 -15.40 7.79
CA SER A 184 -13.69 -14.92 7.78
C SER A 184 -12.99 -15.45 6.51
N PRO A 185 -12.23 -14.60 5.77
CA PRO A 185 -11.74 -14.94 4.45
C PRO A 185 -10.87 -16.18 4.54
N HIS A 186 -11.20 -17.19 3.73
CA HIS A 186 -10.24 -18.24 3.45
C HIS A 186 -9.16 -17.64 2.53
N PRO A 187 -7.87 -17.88 2.81
CA PRO A 187 -6.71 -17.39 2.07
C PRO A 187 -6.73 -17.44 0.55
N VAL A 188 -7.49 -18.36 -0.04
CA VAL A 188 -7.61 -18.53 -1.49
C VAL A 188 -8.29 -17.31 -2.15
N SER A 189 -8.92 -16.44 -1.36
CA SER A 189 -9.65 -15.26 -1.85
C SER A 189 -8.76 -14.02 -2.01
N GLY A 190 -7.50 -14.06 -1.56
CA GLY A 190 -6.59 -12.93 -1.59
C GLY A 190 -5.49 -13.04 -2.63
N ARG A 191 -4.93 -11.89 -2.99
CA ARG A 191 -3.80 -11.77 -3.91
C ARG A 191 -2.49 -11.74 -3.14
N LEU A 192 -1.46 -12.33 -3.73
CA LEU A 192 -0.10 -12.30 -3.20
C LEU A 192 0.49 -10.88 -3.32
N HIS A 193 1.26 -10.48 -2.30
CA HIS A 193 1.74 -9.10 -2.18
C HIS A 193 2.65 -8.63 -3.33
N TYR A 194 3.45 -9.52 -3.94
CA TYR A 194 4.32 -9.13 -5.06
C TYR A 194 3.52 -8.65 -6.27
N HIS A 195 2.46 -9.38 -6.64
CA HIS A 195 1.56 -8.92 -7.70
C HIS A 195 0.80 -7.64 -7.33
N PHE A 196 0.54 -7.41 -6.04
CA PHE A 196 -0.03 -6.16 -5.57
C PHE A 196 0.97 -5.00 -5.69
N CYS A 197 2.27 -5.23 -5.48
CA CYS A 197 3.30 -4.20 -5.64
C CYS A 197 3.40 -3.74 -7.10
N ASP A 198 3.28 -4.66 -8.06
CA ASP A 198 3.26 -4.33 -9.50
C ASP A 198 2.04 -3.45 -9.85
N ASP A 199 0.86 -3.83 -9.36
CA ASP A 199 -0.37 -3.04 -9.51
C ASP A 199 -0.26 -1.66 -8.86
N LEU A 200 0.29 -1.60 -7.64
CA LEU A 200 0.45 -0.38 -6.86
C LEU A 200 1.44 0.58 -7.54
N ALA A 201 2.50 0.05 -8.13
CA ALA A 201 3.48 0.83 -8.89
C ALA A 201 2.90 1.35 -10.22
N SER A 202 2.10 0.52 -10.92
CA SER A 202 1.50 0.89 -12.20
C SER A 202 0.38 1.93 -12.11
N GLY A 203 -0.24 2.05 -10.93
CA GLY A 203 -1.41 2.91 -10.74
C GLY A 203 -2.72 2.35 -11.30
N TRP A 204 -2.73 1.14 -11.87
CA TRP A 204 -3.93 0.50 -12.44
C TRP A 204 -5.07 0.39 -11.42
N ILE A 205 -4.72 0.17 -10.16
CA ILE A 205 -5.66 0.05 -9.05
C ILE A 205 -5.94 1.36 -8.33
N GLY A 206 -5.28 2.45 -8.73
CA GLY A 206 -5.33 3.75 -8.08
C GLY A 206 -6.47 4.63 -8.59
N ASP A 207 -6.94 5.49 -7.70
CA ASP A 207 -7.96 6.49 -8.00
C ASP A 207 -7.27 7.85 -8.25
N PRO A 208 -7.38 8.44 -9.45
CA PRO A 208 -6.81 9.76 -9.72
C PRO A 208 -7.32 10.84 -8.77
N ALA A 209 -8.58 10.74 -8.32
CA ALA A 209 -9.18 11.67 -7.38
C ALA A 209 -8.53 11.58 -5.99
N LEU A 210 -7.85 10.48 -5.66
CA LEU A 210 -7.17 10.33 -4.38
C LEU A 210 -5.69 10.68 -4.43
N SER A 211 -5.19 11.14 -5.57
CA SER A 211 -3.81 11.60 -5.72
C SER A 211 -3.48 12.72 -4.73
N GLY A 212 -4.43 13.61 -4.41
CA GLY A 212 -4.20 14.77 -3.54
C GLY A 212 -3.38 15.89 -4.20
N ARG A 213 -3.12 15.77 -5.50
CA ARG A 213 -2.45 16.81 -6.31
C ARG A 213 -3.38 17.97 -6.61
N GLU A 214 -4.67 17.67 -6.77
CA GLU A 214 -5.75 18.63 -6.97
C GLU A 214 -6.82 18.43 -5.90
N ASN A 215 -7.64 19.46 -5.67
CA ASN A 215 -8.77 19.36 -4.75
C ASN A 215 -9.74 18.29 -5.26
N SER A 216 -10.12 17.37 -4.38
CA SER A 216 -10.92 16.21 -4.73
C SER A 216 -12.04 15.99 -3.73
N PRO A 217 -13.31 16.03 -4.17
CA PRO A 217 -14.45 15.70 -3.32
C PRO A 217 -14.36 14.28 -2.74
N VAL A 218 -13.76 13.33 -3.47
CA VAL A 218 -13.60 11.94 -3.02
C VAL A 218 -12.57 11.88 -1.88
N LEU A 219 -11.45 12.61 -2.01
CA LEU A 219 -10.46 12.68 -0.95
C LEU A 219 -11.04 13.37 0.29
N ASP A 220 -11.74 14.49 0.12
CA ASP A 220 -12.41 15.20 1.21
C ASP A 220 -13.44 14.32 1.93
N GLU A 221 -14.19 13.50 1.17
CA GLU A 221 -15.12 12.52 1.71
C GLU A 221 -14.41 11.44 2.53
N ILE A 222 -13.30 10.88 2.04
CA ILE A 222 -12.50 9.92 2.78
C ILE A 222 -11.95 10.56 4.06
N LEU A 223 -11.32 11.73 3.96
CA LEU A 223 -10.77 12.43 5.12
C LEU A 223 -11.86 12.76 6.15
N SER A 224 -13.08 13.09 5.72
CA SER A 224 -14.19 13.37 6.63
C SER A 224 -14.72 12.12 7.34
N ASN A 225 -14.80 10.98 6.63
CA ASN A 225 -15.45 9.77 7.08
C ASN A 225 -14.50 8.72 7.68
N PHE A 226 -13.19 8.87 7.56
CA PHE A 226 -12.20 7.91 8.09
C PHE A 226 -11.17 8.61 8.97
N HIS A 227 -10.79 7.96 10.07
CA HIS A 227 -9.59 8.37 10.83
C HIS A 227 -8.36 7.88 10.07
N VAL A 228 -7.72 8.79 9.34
CA VAL A 228 -6.57 8.49 8.49
C VAL A 228 -5.31 8.55 9.32
N GLY A 229 -4.64 7.41 9.48
CA GLY A 229 -3.39 7.32 10.22
C GLY A 229 -2.29 8.16 9.55
N HIS A 230 -1.96 7.77 8.32
CA HIS A 230 -0.82 8.34 7.59
C HIS A 230 -1.13 8.56 6.11
N VAL A 231 -0.35 9.41 5.47
CA VAL A 231 -0.27 9.55 4.00
C VAL A 231 1.18 9.38 3.61
N LEU A 232 1.44 8.38 2.76
CA LEU A 232 2.73 8.24 2.09
C LEU A 232 2.56 8.78 0.68
N ARG A 233 3.26 9.87 0.37
CA ARG A 233 3.29 10.46 -0.96
C ARG A 233 4.64 10.21 -1.61
N ILE A 234 4.59 9.73 -2.85
CA ILE A 234 5.75 9.51 -3.71
C ILE A 234 5.61 10.47 -4.89
N SER A 235 6.51 11.43 -4.99
CA SER A 235 6.57 12.37 -6.11
C SER A 235 7.71 12.01 -7.04
N ILE A 236 7.40 11.80 -8.31
CA ILE A 236 8.35 11.47 -9.37
C ILE A 236 8.46 12.67 -10.30
N PHE A 237 9.65 13.28 -10.36
CA PHE A 237 9.89 14.50 -11.11
C PHE A 237 11.18 14.42 -11.92
N LYS A 238 11.24 15.16 -13.01
CA LYS A 238 12.42 15.28 -13.87
C LYS A 238 13.61 15.86 -13.11
N GLN A 239 14.79 15.23 -13.22
CA GLN A 239 16.01 15.73 -12.58
C GLN A 239 16.43 17.09 -13.16
N GLY A 240 16.60 18.09 -12.30
CA GLY A 240 17.00 19.45 -12.72
C GLY A 240 15.86 20.47 -12.79
N LYS A 241 14.62 20.06 -12.46
CA LYS A 241 13.53 20.94 -12.05
C LYS A 241 13.44 21.03 -10.51
#